data_AF-A0A4Q3XP95-F1
#
_entry.id   AF-A0A4Q3XP95-F1
#
_cell.length_a   1.000
_cell.length_b   1.000
_cell.length_c   1.000
_cell.angle_alpha   90.00
_cell.angle_beta   90.00
_cell.angle_gamma   90.00
#
_symmetry.space_group_name_H-M   'P 1'
#
loop_
_entity.id
_entity.type
_entity.pdbx_description
1 polymer ?
#
loop_
_entity_poly.entity_id
_entity_poly.type
_entity_poly.pdbx_seq_one_letter_code
_entity_poly.pdbx_strand_id
1 'polypeptide(L)'
;ASRANALGLQFVPDQFVKAAYKGEWLENAQQALRGAQPLATALDDLVKELKLGVFSVLGASQDEASVEALATKLGAMADGAGRYGEWVELSRSESSLVQGGARHLAERMASGEFDVERAEREIRLCRAEAIWTQAVTLRPALRELGLGARGRLVEEFQQLEADRRVDTATSIRAGHLGQMPQGAVGMMSIIRGEIAKQRKHKPIRWLMAEAGQAIQRIKPVFLMSPLSVAQFLRPGKVEFDLLVIDEASQVRPEDALGAVARAKQVVVVGDRKQLPPTSFFDRMTSGDDDEDEEDQPDQPAMGAKATDLESILTLCEARGLPSRMLEWHYRSRDPSPRKV
;
A
#
# COMPACT_ATOMS: atom_id res chain seq x y z
N ALA A 1 -11.64 80.18 -8.77
CA ALA A 1 -12.71 79.15 -8.77
C ALA A 1 -12.69 78.27 -10.03
N SER A 2 -12.65 78.81 -11.25
CA SER A 2 -12.80 78.01 -12.49
C SER A 2 -11.64 77.05 -12.83
N ARG A 3 -10.44 77.23 -12.28
CA ARG A 3 -9.32 76.26 -12.45
C ARG A 3 -9.26 75.16 -11.40
N ALA A 4 -10.01 75.25 -10.30
CA ALA A 4 -9.94 74.27 -9.21
C ALA A 4 -10.82 73.03 -9.46
N ASN A 5 -11.89 73.18 -10.26
CA ASN A 5 -12.75 72.06 -10.68
C ASN A 5 -12.05 71.05 -11.62
N ALA A 6 -10.93 71.42 -12.25
CA ALA A 6 -10.17 70.50 -13.09
C ALA A 6 -9.37 69.45 -12.28
N LEU A 7 -9.21 69.65 -10.97
CA LEU A 7 -8.46 68.79 -10.05
C LEU A 7 -9.34 68.01 -9.06
N GLY A 8 -10.67 68.07 -9.18
CA GLY A 8 -11.59 67.32 -8.32
C GLY A 8 -11.64 67.77 -6.85
N LEU A 9 -11.09 68.95 -6.52
CA LEU A 9 -11.05 69.46 -5.15
C LEU A 9 -12.39 70.13 -4.78
N GLN A 10 -13.11 69.57 -3.81
CA GLN A 10 -14.26 70.22 -3.18
C GLN A 10 -13.79 71.10 -2.02
N PHE A 11 -14.13 72.40 -2.04
CA PHE A 11 -13.81 73.34 -0.96
C PHE A 11 -14.97 74.30 -0.72
N VAL A 12 -15.13 74.71 0.54
CA VAL A 12 -16.12 75.73 0.94
C VAL A 12 -15.53 77.12 0.62
N PRO A 13 -16.12 77.91 -0.29
CA PRO A 13 -15.52 79.15 -0.80
C PRO A 13 -15.12 80.15 0.31
N ASP A 14 -15.96 80.30 1.34
CA ASP A 14 -15.73 81.25 2.44
C ASP A 14 -14.56 80.85 3.35
N GLN A 15 -14.29 79.55 3.48
CA GLN A 15 -13.15 79.05 4.26
C GLN A 15 -11.83 79.18 3.49
N PHE A 16 -11.86 78.97 2.17
CA PHE A 16 -10.70 79.19 1.31
C PHE A 16 -10.24 80.66 1.34
N VAL A 17 -11.19 81.60 1.28
CA VAL A 17 -10.89 83.04 1.39
C VAL A 17 -10.34 83.38 2.78
N LYS A 18 -10.93 82.85 3.87
CA LYS A 18 -10.41 83.03 5.24
C LYS A 18 -8.98 82.48 5.43
N ALA A 19 -8.65 81.36 4.79
CA ALA A 19 -7.32 80.75 4.84
C ALA A 19 -6.30 81.51 3.97
N ALA A 20 -6.72 82.03 2.81
CA ALA A 20 -5.87 82.81 1.91
C ALA A 20 -5.37 84.13 2.52
N TYR A 21 -6.14 84.77 3.40
CA TYR A 21 -5.72 85.97 4.14
C TYR A 21 -4.69 85.71 5.25
N LYS A 22 -4.44 84.45 5.63
CA LYS A 22 -3.47 84.06 6.68
C LYS A 22 -2.05 83.77 6.15
N GLY A 23 -1.76 83.97 4.86
CA GLY A 23 -0.42 84.04 4.25
C GLY A 23 0.51 82.85 4.50
N GLU A 24 1.09 82.78 5.70
CA GLU A 24 2.10 81.81 6.13
C GLU A 24 1.65 80.35 5.98
N TRP A 25 0.38 80.02 6.26
CA TRP A 25 -0.08 78.63 6.10
C TRP A 25 -0.09 78.18 4.63
N LEU A 26 -0.46 79.08 3.72
CA LEU A 26 -0.55 78.75 2.31
C LEU A 26 0.84 78.66 1.68
N GLU A 27 1.77 79.52 2.11
CA GLU A 27 3.19 79.43 1.72
C GLU A 27 3.83 78.15 2.28
N ASN A 28 3.61 77.80 3.54
CA ASN A 28 4.11 76.55 4.15
C ASN A 28 3.50 75.32 3.48
N ALA A 29 2.20 75.32 3.19
CA ALA A 29 1.53 74.23 2.47
C ALA A 29 2.01 74.14 1.02
N GLN A 30 2.22 75.26 0.34
CA GLN A 30 2.80 75.27 -1.01
C GLN A 30 4.26 74.81 -1.02
N GLN A 31 5.05 75.17 0.00
CA GLN A 31 6.43 74.73 0.14
C GLN A 31 6.50 73.23 0.46
N ALA A 32 5.61 72.72 1.32
CA ALA A 32 5.46 71.30 1.59
C ALA A 32 4.97 70.52 0.36
N LEU A 33 3.98 71.04 -0.38
CA LEU A 33 3.49 70.42 -1.62
C LEU A 33 4.53 70.44 -2.74
N ARG A 34 5.28 71.55 -2.89
CA ARG A 34 6.43 71.61 -3.81
C ARG A 34 7.56 70.67 -3.39
N GLY A 35 7.79 70.51 -2.09
CA GLY A 35 8.73 69.52 -1.53
C GLY A 35 8.26 68.07 -1.66
N ALA A 36 6.95 67.84 -1.78
CA ALA A 36 6.33 66.53 -2.01
C ALA A 36 6.15 66.21 -3.51
N GLN A 37 6.27 67.19 -4.42
CA GLN A 37 6.23 66.97 -5.87
C GLN A 37 7.26 65.92 -6.34
N PRO A 38 8.54 65.94 -5.86
CA PRO A 38 9.51 64.88 -6.17
C PRO A 38 9.07 63.51 -5.66
N LEU A 39 8.40 63.44 -4.51
CA LEU A 39 7.88 62.18 -3.95
C LEU A 39 6.75 61.62 -4.81
N ALA A 40 5.83 62.48 -5.26
CA ALA A 40 4.74 62.08 -6.15
C ALA A 40 5.27 61.55 -7.49
N THR A 41 6.25 62.24 -8.10
CA THR A 41 6.90 61.77 -9.33
C THR A 41 7.66 60.46 -9.10
N ALA A 42 8.41 60.33 -8.01
CA ALA A 42 9.15 59.11 -7.70
C ALA A 42 8.21 57.90 -7.45
N LEU A 43 7.06 58.12 -6.80
CA LEU A 43 6.04 57.09 -6.63
C LEU A 43 5.39 56.71 -7.97
N ASP A 44 5.10 57.69 -8.84
CA ASP A 44 4.56 57.44 -10.19
C ASP A 44 5.53 56.65 -11.06
N ASP A 45 6.82 56.97 -11.02
CA ASP A 45 7.86 56.25 -11.76
C ASP A 45 8.03 54.82 -11.21
N LEU A 46 7.98 54.64 -9.89
CA LEU A 46 8.08 53.34 -9.24
C LEU A 46 6.86 52.45 -9.55
N VAL A 47 5.65 53.03 -9.59
CA VAL A 47 4.43 52.32 -10.02
C VAL A 47 4.54 51.88 -11.48
N LYS A 48 5.08 52.73 -12.36
CA LYS A 48 5.28 52.41 -13.79
C LYS A 48 6.33 51.33 -14.00
N GLU A 49 7.49 51.44 -13.34
CA GLU A 49 8.59 50.49 -13.49
C GLU A 49 8.25 49.11 -12.89
N LEU A 50 7.66 49.08 -11.69
CA LEU A 50 7.34 47.83 -11.00
C LEU A 50 5.95 47.27 -11.35
N LYS A 51 5.19 47.97 -12.21
CA LYS A 51 3.81 47.62 -12.61
C LYS A 51 2.90 47.31 -11.41
N LEU A 52 3.04 48.07 -10.33
CA LEU A 52 2.31 47.84 -9.10
C LEU A 52 0.86 48.32 -9.27
N GLY A 53 -0.10 47.57 -8.72
CA GLY A 53 -1.47 48.08 -8.58
C GLY A 53 -1.47 49.26 -7.60
N VAL A 54 -1.96 50.43 -8.02
CA VAL A 54 -2.00 51.67 -7.20
C VAL A 54 -2.70 51.44 -5.85
N PHE A 55 -3.59 50.45 -5.77
CA PHE A 55 -4.34 50.08 -4.56
C PHE A 55 -3.63 49.10 -3.61
N SER A 56 -2.54 48.42 -4.02
CA SER A 56 -1.89 47.39 -3.19
C SER A 56 -0.66 47.90 -2.42
N VAL A 57 -0.12 49.06 -2.80
CA VAL A 57 1.11 49.62 -2.22
C VAL A 57 0.79 50.49 -0.99
N LEU A 58 -0.32 51.21 -1.04
CA LEU A 58 -0.89 51.94 0.09
C LEU A 58 -2.00 51.07 0.67
N GLY A 59 -1.63 50.20 1.61
CA GLY A 59 -2.57 49.33 2.31
C GLY A 59 -3.80 50.12 2.77
N ALA A 60 -4.96 49.49 2.62
CA ALA A 60 -6.26 50.06 2.97
C ALA A 60 -6.35 50.30 4.50
N SER A 61 -5.88 51.45 4.95
CA SER A 61 -6.35 52.16 6.14
C SER A 61 -5.79 53.59 6.08
N GLN A 62 -6.65 54.59 6.27
CA GLN A 62 -6.27 56.01 6.37
C GLN A 62 -5.50 56.33 7.68
N ASP A 63 -4.84 55.34 8.27
CA ASP A 63 -4.07 55.45 9.51
C ASP A 63 -2.60 55.29 9.16
N GLU A 64 -1.86 56.41 9.22
CA GLU A 64 -0.39 56.54 9.34
C GLU A 64 0.49 55.38 8.82
N ALA A 65 0.26 54.89 7.60
CA ALA A 65 1.29 54.16 6.87
C ALA A 65 2.37 55.19 6.49
N SER A 66 3.39 55.36 7.34
CA SER A 66 4.43 56.35 7.12
C SER A 66 5.14 56.09 5.78
N VAL A 67 5.35 57.16 5.01
CA VAL A 67 6.17 57.12 3.79
C VAL A 67 7.55 56.50 4.07
N GLU A 68 8.03 56.68 5.31
CA GLU A 68 9.24 56.05 5.84
C GLU A 68 9.14 54.52 5.90
N ALA A 69 8.06 53.93 6.43
CA ALA A 69 7.88 52.48 6.45
C ALA A 69 7.83 51.86 5.04
N LEU A 70 7.22 52.58 4.09
CA LEU A 70 7.20 52.17 2.69
C LEU A 70 8.59 52.26 2.04
N ALA A 71 9.34 53.33 2.31
CA ALA A 71 10.73 53.48 1.88
C ALA A 71 11.63 52.39 2.48
N THR A 72 11.48 52.07 3.77
CA THR A 72 12.20 50.96 4.42
C THR A 72 11.87 49.62 3.78
N LYS A 73 10.60 49.36 3.46
CA LYS A 73 10.18 48.12 2.81
C LYS A 73 10.72 48.00 1.39
N LEU A 74 10.68 49.08 0.61
CA LEU A 74 11.25 49.12 -0.75
C LEU A 74 12.78 48.98 -0.73
N GLY A 75 13.45 49.62 0.24
CA GLY A 75 14.88 49.44 0.47
C GLY A 75 15.23 47.98 0.78
N ALA A 76 14.50 47.34 1.70
CA ALA A 76 14.70 45.93 2.02
C ALA A 76 14.43 44.99 0.82
N MET A 77 13.46 45.32 -0.04
CA MET A 77 13.21 44.60 -1.28
C MET A 77 14.35 44.77 -2.30
N ALA A 78 14.90 45.99 -2.42
CA ALA A 78 16.03 46.28 -3.31
C ALA A 78 17.31 45.59 -2.83
N ASP A 79 17.61 45.64 -1.54
CA ASP A 79 18.75 44.93 -0.93
C ASP A 79 18.62 43.40 -1.07
N GLY A 80 17.38 42.90 -1.09
CA GLY A 80 17.04 41.50 -1.28
C GLY A 80 16.99 41.04 -2.73
N ALA A 81 17.31 41.88 -3.73
CA ALA A 81 17.17 41.55 -5.15
C ALA A 81 17.94 40.28 -5.57
N GLY A 82 19.06 39.96 -4.91
CA GLY A 82 19.81 38.73 -5.13
C GLY A 82 19.04 37.44 -4.78
N ARG A 83 17.98 37.53 -3.98
CA ARG A 83 17.10 36.41 -3.58
C ARG A 83 15.82 36.32 -4.42
N TYR A 84 15.74 37.07 -5.52
CA TYR A 84 14.57 37.07 -6.39
C TYR A 84 14.19 35.66 -6.88
N GLY A 85 15.19 34.80 -7.17
CA GLY A 85 14.94 33.41 -7.54
C GLY A 85 14.19 32.62 -6.47
N GLU A 86 14.57 32.77 -5.19
CA GLU A 86 13.89 32.13 -4.05
C GLU A 86 12.44 32.62 -3.92
N TRP A 87 12.21 33.93 -4.11
CA TRP A 87 10.88 34.51 -4.06
C TRP A 87 9.99 34.02 -5.21
N VAL A 88 10.52 33.87 -6.42
CA VAL A 88 9.78 33.31 -7.57
C VAL A 88 9.38 31.85 -7.29
N GLU A 89 10.31 31.04 -6.78
CA GLU A 89 10.02 29.64 -6.44
C GLU A 89 9.01 29.52 -5.29
N LEU A 90 9.09 30.38 -4.27
CA LEU A 90 8.11 30.46 -3.20
C LEU A 90 6.72 30.85 -3.74
N SER A 91 6.65 31.89 -4.58
CA SER A 91 5.39 32.38 -5.17
C SER A 91 4.75 31.32 -6.09
N ARG A 92 5.56 30.57 -6.84
CA ARG A 92 5.09 29.41 -7.63
C ARG A 92 4.56 28.30 -6.74
N SER A 93 5.26 27.97 -5.67
CA SER A 93 4.87 26.94 -4.71
C SER A 93 3.57 27.29 -4.00
N GLU A 94 3.43 28.55 -3.56
CA GLU A 94 2.20 29.08 -2.98
C GLU A 94 1.04 29.03 -3.98
N SER A 95 1.27 29.46 -5.22
CA SER A 95 0.26 29.41 -6.28
C SER A 95 -0.21 27.97 -6.54
N SER A 96 0.71 27.00 -6.54
CA SER A 96 0.40 25.58 -6.70
C SER A 96 -0.48 25.06 -5.55
N LEU A 97 -0.15 25.40 -4.29
CA LEU A 97 -0.97 25.04 -3.13
C LEU A 97 -2.38 25.64 -3.20
N VAL A 98 -2.48 26.91 -3.60
CA VAL A 98 -3.77 27.61 -3.74
C VAL A 98 -4.61 26.98 -4.86
N GLN A 99 -4.02 26.67 -6.01
CA GLN A 99 -4.71 25.99 -7.11
C GLN A 99 -5.14 24.56 -6.71
N GLY A 100 -4.36 23.89 -5.87
CA GLY A 100 -4.71 22.61 -5.26
C GLY A 100 -5.79 22.69 -4.17
N GLY A 101 -6.34 23.87 -3.88
CA GLY A 101 -7.39 24.08 -2.87
C GLY A 101 -6.87 24.26 -1.44
N ALA A 102 -5.56 24.35 -1.22
CA ALA A 102 -4.91 24.47 0.09
C ALA A 102 -4.51 25.92 0.44
N ARG A 103 -5.30 26.93 0.03
CA ARG A 103 -5.01 28.35 0.30
C ARG A 103 -4.77 28.63 1.78
N HIS A 104 -5.64 28.12 2.65
CA HIS A 104 -5.55 28.37 4.08
C HIS A 104 -4.27 27.80 4.70
N LEU A 105 -3.77 26.68 4.15
CA LEU A 105 -2.49 26.13 4.56
C LEU A 105 -1.33 27.04 4.16
N ALA A 106 -1.35 27.55 2.94
CA ALA A 106 -0.32 28.46 2.44
C ALA A 106 -0.28 29.76 3.27
N GLU A 107 -1.42 30.34 3.61
CA GLU A 107 -1.51 31.53 4.46
C GLU A 107 -0.94 31.29 5.87
N ARG A 108 -1.21 30.13 6.49
CA ARG A 108 -0.71 29.79 7.83
C ARG A 108 0.77 29.42 7.84
N MET A 109 1.29 28.91 6.74
CA MET A 109 2.73 28.73 6.56
C MET A 109 3.42 30.09 6.35
N ALA A 110 2.82 30.99 5.58
CA ALA A 110 3.34 32.34 5.34
C ALA A 110 3.34 33.21 6.60
N SER A 111 2.35 33.05 7.50
CA SER A 111 2.30 33.73 8.79
C SER A 111 3.26 33.15 9.84
N GLY A 112 3.91 32.01 9.54
CA GLY A 112 4.77 31.28 10.48
C GLY A 112 4.02 30.53 11.58
N GLU A 113 2.68 30.45 11.51
CA GLU A 113 1.88 29.66 12.45
C GLU A 113 2.15 28.15 12.29
N PHE A 114 2.37 27.73 11.04
CA PHE A 114 2.65 26.35 10.67
C PHE A 114 4.10 26.21 10.21
N ASP A 115 4.82 25.29 10.85
CA ASP A 115 6.06 24.74 10.30
C ASP A 115 5.75 23.64 9.26
N VAL A 116 6.79 23.16 8.59
CA VAL A 116 6.68 22.13 7.53
C VAL A 116 6.04 20.85 8.08
N GLU A 117 6.44 20.39 9.26
CA GLU A 117 5.90 19.16 9.83
C GLU A 117 4.42 19.28 10.18
N ARG A 118 3.99 20.41 10.74
CA ARG A 118 2.59 20.68 11.05
C ARG A 118 1.77 20.79 9.79
N ALA A 119 2.29 21.44 8.74
CA ALA A 119 1.62 21.52 7.46
C ALA A 119 1.42 20.13 6.82
N GLU A 120 2.43 19.26 6.86
CA GLU A 120 2.29 17.89 6.39
C GLU A 120 1.25 17.09 7.19
N ARG A 121 1.27 17.20 8.53
CA ARG A 121 0.29 16.54 9.39
C ARG A 121 -1.13 17.01 9.07
N GLU A 122 -1.32 18.30 8.87
CA GLU A 122 -2.63 18.88 8.54
C GLU A 122 -3.15 18.35 7.20
N ILE A 123 -2.32 18.33 6.14
CA ILE A 123 -2.71 17.77 4.84
C ILE A 123 -3.15 16.31 4.99
N ARG A 124 -2.39 15.50 5.74
CA ARG A 124 -2.71 14.09 5.94
C ARG A 124 -4.03 13.93 6.70
N LEU A 125 -4.27 14.76 7.72
CA LEU A 125 -5.51 14.76 8.50
C LEU A 125 -6.70 15.15 7.63
N CYS A 126 -6.66 16.28 6.93
CA CYS A 126 -7.74 16.74 6.05
C CYS A 126 -8.07 15.69 4.97
N ARG A 127 -7.04 15.07 4.39
CA ARG A 127 -7.24 13.99 3.41
C ARG A 127 -7.92 12.78 4.05
N ALA A 128 -7.48 12.36 5.24
CA ALA A 128 -8.08 11.23 5.94
C ALA A 128 -9.55 11.50 6.30
N GLU A 129 -9.86 12.71 6.78
CA GLU A 129 -11.22 13.14 7.09
C GLU A 129 -12.11 13.21 5.86
N ALA A 130 -11.59 13.71 4.73
CA ALA A 130 -12.33 13.74 3.46
C ALA A 130 -12.66 12.32 2.98
N ILE A 131 -11.68 11.41 3.01
CA ILE A 131 -11.89 9.99 2.66
C ILE A 131 -12.89 9.35 3.60
N TRP A 132 -12.78 9.58 4.91
CA TRP A 132 -13.71 9.03 5.90
C TRP A 132 -15.13 9.54 5.68
N THR A 133 -15.28 10.85 5.45
CA THR A 133 -16.58 11.47 5.18
C THR A 133 -17.22 10.88 3.93
N GLN A 134 -16.44 10.70 2.86
CA GLN A 134 -16.91 10.06 1.64
C GLN A 134 -17.29 8.59 1.87
N ALA A 135 -16.47 7.84 2.59
CA ALA A 135 -16.72 6.43 2.90
C ALA A 135 -18.00 6.24 3.71
N VAL A 136 -18.21 7.06 4.75
CA VAL A 136 -19.42 7.05 5.58
C VAL A 136 -20.65 7.47 4.77
N THR A 137 -20.50 8.42 3.84
CA THR A 137 -21.61 8.82 2.95
C THR A 137 -22.04 7.68 2.04
N LEU A 138 -21.08 6.95 1.47
CA LEU A 138 -21.34 5.78 0.63
C LEU A 138 -21.87 4.57 1.44
N ARG A 139 -21.46 4.46 2.71
CA ARG A 139 -21.79 3.33 3.59
C ARG A 139 -22.12 3.82 5.01
N PRO A 140 -23.39 4.21 5.27
CA PRO A 140 -23.80 4.75 6.58
C PRO A 140 -23.50 3.83 7.77
N ALA A 141 -23.49 2.51 7.57
CA ALA A 141 -23.13 1.52 8.58
C ALA A 141 -21.71 1.70 9.15
N LEU A 142 -20.80 2.37 8.43
CA LEU A 142 -19.47 2.71 8.95
C LEU A 142 -19.52 3.71 10.11
N ARG A 143 -20.59 4.51 10.22
CA ARG A 143 -20.79 5.44 11.34
C ARG A 143 -21.12 4.70 12.64
N GLU A 144 -21.77 3.55 12.54
CA GLU A 144 -22.14 2.70 13.67
C GLU A 144 -20.95 1.86 14.16
N LEU A 145 -19.98 1.59 13.27
CA LEU A 145 -18.68 1.02 13.58
C LEU A 145 -17.81 2.05 14.31
N GLY A 146 -18.17 2.37 15.55
CA GLY A 146 -17.33 3.17 16.43
C GLY A 146 -15.93 2.55 16.52
N LEU A 147 -14.88 3.35 16.32
CA LEU A 147 -13.49 2.87 16.29
C LEU A 147 -13.12 2.06 17.55
N GLY A 148 -13.65 2.45 18.72
CA GLY A 148 -13.48 1.70 19.97
C GLY A 148 -14.27 0.39 20.03
N ALA A 149 -15.44 0.29 19.38
CA ALA A 149 -16.21 -0.94 19.30
C ALA A 149 -15.53 -1.96 18.37
N ARG A 150 -14.99 -1.51 17.23
CA ARG A 150 -14.21 -2.36 16.34
C ARG A 150 -12.95 -2.89 17.02
N GLY A 151 -12.20 -2.04 17.73
CA GLY A 151 -10.99 -2.46 18.45
C GLY A 151 -11.29 -3.60 19.43
N ARG A 152 -12.31 -3.41 20.28
CA ARG A 152 -12.77 -4.44 21.21
C ARG A 152 -13.21 -5.73 20.52
N LEU A 153 -13.98 -5.65 19.43
CA LEU A 153 -14.41 -6.84 18.68
C LEU A 153 -13.24 -7.58 18.05
N VAL A 154 -12.22 -6.88 17.56
CA VAL A 154 -11.01 -7.49 17.01
C VAL A 154 -10.21 -8.19 18.10
N GLU A 155 -10.02 -7.53 19.25
CA GLU A 155 -9.34 -8.11 20.41
C GLU A 155 -10.08 -9.35 20.93
N GLU A 156 -11.40 -9.24 21.09
CA GLU A 156 -12.26 -10.36 21.51
C GLU A 156 -12.20 -11.51 20.51
N PHE A 157 -12.30 -11.24 19.20
CA PHE A 157 -12.17 -12.26 18.17
C PHE A 157 -10.80 -12.94 18.20
N GLN A 158 -9.72 -12.18 18.37
CA GLN A 158 -8.36 -12.74 18.47
C GLN A 158 -8.22 -13.65 19.68
N GLN A 159 -8.77 -13.25 20.81
CA GLN A 159 -8.77 -14.03 22.04
C GLN A 159 -9.57 -15.32 21.86
N LEU A 160 -10.81 -15.22 21.37
CA LEU A 160 -11.67 -16.38 21.12
C LEU A 160 -11.05 -17.35 20.10
N GLU A 161 -10.38 -16.84 19.05
CA GLU A 161 -9.63 -17.69 18.10
C GLU A 161 -8.41 -18.37 18.73
N ALA A 162 -7.74 -17.73 19.69
CA ALA A 162 -6.65 -18.35 20.44
C ALA A 162 -7.19 -19.47 21.34
N ASP A 163 -8.25 -19.20 22.09
CA ASP A 163 -8.88 -20.17 23.01
C ASP A 163 -9.45 -21.36 22.21
N ARG A 164 -10.18 -21.10 21.13
CA ARG A 164 -10.73 -22.13 20.24
C ARG A 164 -9.65 -23.06 19.69
N ARG A 165 -8.47 -22.53 19.32
CA ARG A 165 -7.34 -23.35 18.84
C ARG A 165 -6.84 -24.31 19.90
N VAL A 166 -6.72 -23.86 21.15
CA VAL A 166 -6.30 -24.69 22.28
C VAL A 166 -7.34 -25.77 22.59
N ASP A 167 -8.62 -25.40 22.66
CA ASP A 167 -9.71 -26.33 22.94
C ASP A 167 -9.85 -27.39 21.85
N THR A 168 -9.78 -26.97 20.58
CA THR A 168 -9.84 -27.87 19.43
C THR A 168 -8.68 -28.86 19.45
N ALA A 169 -7.45 -28.39 19.68
CA ALA A 169 -6.28 -29.27 19.77
C ALA A 169 -6.41 -30.28 20.92
N THR A 170 -6.95 -29.84 22.07
CA THR A 170 -7.20 -30.71 23.23
C THR A 170 -8.23 -31.78 22.93
N SER A 171 -9.35 -31.39 22.30
CA SER A 171 -10.41 -32.31 21.90
C SER A 171 -9.93 -33.35 20.87
N ILE A 172 -9.20 -32.91 19.83
CA ILE A 172 -8.59 -33.79 18.83
C ILE A 172 -7.62 -34.78 19.50
N ARG A 173 -6.78 -34.30 20.43
CA ARG A 173 -5.82 -35.14 21.14
C ARG A 173 -6.53 -36.19 22.00
N ALA A 174 -7.57 -35.82 22.73
CA ALA A 174 -8.35 -36.75 23.53
C ALA A 174 -9.02 -37.83 22.65
N GLY A 175 -9.63 -37.43 21.53
CA GLY A 175 -10.22 -38.35 20.56
C GLY A 175 -9.19 -39.31 19.95
N HIS A 176 -8.02 -38.80 19.56
CA HIS A 176 -6.93 -39.61 19.01
C HIS A 176 -6.39 -40.63 20.04
N LEU A 177 -6.18 -40.22 21.30
CA LEU A 177 -5.73 -41.12 22.36
C LEU A 177 -6.74 -42.26 22.63
N GLY A 178 -8.04 -41.99 22.51
CA GLY A 178 -9.08 -43.00 22.61
C GLY A 178 -9.08 -44.03 21.48
N GLN A 179 -8.56 -43.67 20.30
CA GLN A 179 -8.48 -44.54 19.13
C GLN A 179 -7.16 -45.31 19.03
N MET A 180 -6.17 -44.99 19.88
CA MET A 180 -4.87 -45.66 19.81
C MET A 180 -5.02 -47.16 20.09
N PRO A 181 -4.43 -48.02 19.24
CA PRO A 181 -4.52 -49.47 19.41
C PRO A 181 -3.87 -49.90 20.73
N GLN A 182 -4.66 -50.53 21.61
CA GLN A 182 -4.19 -51.09 22.87
C GLN A 182 -3.80 -52.57 22.72
N GLY A 183 -2.88 -53.03 23.57
CA GLY A 183 -2.40 -54.41 23.57
C GLY A 183 -1.17 -54.69 22.69
N ALA A 184 -0.71 -55.93 22.72
CA ALA A 184 0.53 -56.39 22.08
C ALA A 184 0.32 -57.43 20.98
N VAL A 185 -0.93 -57.71 20.59
CA VAL A 185 -1.30 -58.79 19.67
C VAL A 185 -1.59 -58.25 18.26
N GLY A 186 -1.42 -59.07 17.22
CA GLY A 186 -1.69 -58.70 15.83
C GLY A 186 -0.67 -57.69 15.29
N MET A 187 -1.11 -56.69 14.51
CA MET A 187 -0.22 -55.69 13.89
C MET A 187 0.64 -54.93 14.92
N MET A 188 0.17 -54.80 16.17
CA MET A 188 0.92 -54.16 17.25
C MET A 188 2.14 -54.97 17.71
N SER A 189 2.14 -56.29 17.56
CA SER A 189 3.32 -57.11 17.88
C SER A 189 4.48 -56.81 16.93
N ILE A 190 4.16 -56.62 15.64
CA ILE A 190 5.12 -56.25 14.60
C ILE A 190 5.72 -54.89 14.90
N ILE A 191 4.87 -53.89 15.19
CA ILE A 191 5.33 -52.53 15.49
C ILE A 191 6.22 -52.52 16.75
N ARG A 192 5.79 -53.15 17.84
CA ARG A 192 6.59 -53.22 19.08
C ARG A 192 7.90 -53.97 18.86
N GLY A 193 7.87 -55.06 18.08
CA GLY A 193 9.05 -55.81 17.69
C GLY A 193 10.05 -54.97 16.90
N GLU A 194 9.59 -54.14 15.96
CA GLU A 194 10.46 -53.22 15.21
C GLU A 194 11.00 -52.07 16.07
N ILE A 195 10.20 -51.55 17.03
CA ILE A 195 10.64 -50.49 17.97
C ILE A 195 11.73 -51.01 18.93
N ALA A 196 11.66 -52.27 19.35
CA ALA A 196 12.63 -52.87 20.27
C ALA A 196 13.99 -53.18 19.62
N LYS A 197 14.07 -53.17 18.28
CA LYS A 197 15.33 -53.42 17.55
C LYS A 197 16.19 -52.16 17.54
N GLN A 198 17.51 -52.36 17.58
CA GLN A 198 18.50 -51.29 17.37
C GLN A 198 19.08 -51.27 15.95
N ARG A 199 18.94 -52.37 15.20
CA ARG A 199 19.49 -52.58 13.86
C ARG A 199 18.67 -53.61 13.09
N LYS A 200 18.84 -53.67 11.77
CA LYS A 200 18.14 -54.59 10.87
C LYS A 200 16.60 -54.45 10.94
N HIS A 201 16.13 -53.20 10.91
CA HIS A 201 14.70 -52.91 10.82
C HIS A 201 14.12 -53.40 9.50
N LYS A 202 12.84 -53.77 9.52
CA LYS A 202 12.09 -54.05 8.29
C LYS A 202 12.04 -52.78 7.42
N PRO A 203 12.17 -52.90 6.09
CA PRO A 203 11.95 -51.76 5.19
C PRO A 203 10.53 -51.20 5.38
N ILE A 204 10.38 -49.88 5.29
CA ILE A 204 9.11 -49.16 5.50
C ILE A 204 7.99 -49.76 4.64
N ARG A 205 8.27 -50.08 3.37
CA ARG A 205 7.28 -50.69 2.45
C ARG A 205 6.71 -52.01 2.98
N TRP A 206 7.51 -52.84 3.64
CA TRP A 206 7.05 -54.09 4.25
C TRP A 206 6.28 -53.83 5.53
N LEU A 207 6.77 -52.92 6.37
CA LEU A 207 6.11 -52.53 7.60
C LEU A 207 4.70 -51.95 7.33
N MET A 208 4.56 -51.09 6.32
CA MET A 208 3.28 -50.54 5.87
C MET A 208 2.35 -51.60 5.29
N ALA A 209 2.88 -52.64 4.64
CA ALA A 209 2.09 -53.73 4.09
C ALA A 209 1.54 -54.67 5.19
N GLU A 210 2.33 -54.91 6.25
CA GLU A 210 1.98 -55.84 7.34
C GLU A 210 1.19 -55.16 8.48
N ALA A 211 1.50 -53.89 8.78
CA ALA A 211 0.98 -53.17 9.95
C ALA A 211 0.42 -51.77 9.61
N GLY A 212 0.15 -51.47 8.34
CA GLY A 212 -0.26 -50.13 7.88
C GLY A 212 -1.47 -49.54 8.58
N GLN A 213 -2.51 -50.35 8.85
CA GLN A 213 -3.71 -49.88 9.55
C GLN A 213 -3.42 -49.48 11.01
N ALA A 214 -2.58 -50.24 11.71
CA ALA A 214 -2.16 -49.89 13.07
C ALA A 214 -1.28 -48.64 13.07
N ILE A 215 -0.39 -48.50 12.09
CA ILE A 215 0.44 -47.29 11.91
C ILE A 215 -0.45 -46.08 11.66
N GLN A 216 -1.46 -46.19 10.81
CA GLN A 216 -2.39 -45.10 10.53
C GLN A 216 -3.20 -44.69 11.77
N ARG A 217 -3.58 -45.63 12.64
CA ARG A 217 -4.22 -45.28 13.92
C ARG A 217 -3.28 -44.54 14.88
N ILE A 218 -1.99 -44.88 14.89
CA ILE A 218 -0.97 -44.20 15.71
C ILE A 218 -0.59 -42.85 15.08
N LYS A 219 -0.54 -42.77 13.75
CA LYS A 219 -0.17 -41.60 12.95
C LYS A 219 -1.23 -41.39 11.86
N PRO A 220 -2.33 -40.69 12.15
CA PRO A 220 -3.44 -40.55 11.21
C PRO A 220 -3.11 -39.65 10.00
N VAL A 221 -2.11 -38.79 10.14
CA VAL A 221 -1.67 -37.86 9.09
C VAL A 221 -0.30 -38.27 8.58
N PHE A 222 -0.20 -38.51 7.27
CA PHE A 222 1.06 -38.80 6.59
C PHE A 222 1.48 -37.60 5.76
N LEU A 223 2.74 -37.20 5.90
CA LEU A 223 3.38 -36.17 5.08
C LEU A 223 4.42 -36.86 4.19
N MET A 224 4.16 -36.92 2.90
CA MET A 224 4.97 -37.68 1.94
C MET A 224 5.02 -36.96 0.59
N SER A 225 6.17 -37.05 -0.10
CA SER A 225 6.23 -36.69 -1.52
C SER A 225 5.47 -37.70 -2.38
N PRO A 226 5.02 -37.34 -3.60
CA PRO A 226 4.36 -38.26 -4.51
C PRO A 226 5.14 -39.57 -4.74
N LEU A 227 6.47 -39.47 -4.93
CA LEU A 227 7.35 -40.62 -5.08
C LEU A 227 7.33 -41.54 -3.84
N SER A 228 7.35 -40.95 -2.63
CA SER A 228 7.31 -41.71 -1.38
C SER A 228 6.00 -42.49 -1.22
N VAL A 229 4.88 -41.91 -1.66
CA VAL A 229 3.57 -42.59 -1.68
C VAL A 229 3.65 -43.84 -2.56
N ALA A 230 4.17 -43.72 -3.78
CA ALA A 230 4.32 -44.84 -4.70
C ALA A 230 5.29 -45.91 -4.18
N GLN A 231 6.39 -45.50 -3.54
CA GLN A 231 7.42 -46.41 -3.03
C GLN A 231 6.97 -47.20 -1.80
N PHE A 232 6.31 -46.55 -0.84
CA PHE A 232 6.05 -47.14 0.48
C PHE A 232 4.64 -47.71 0.65
N LEU A 233 3.63 -47.15 -0.03
CA LEU A 233 2.24 -47.57 0.17
C LEU A 233 1.82 -48.55 -0.93
N ARG A 234 1.54 -49.81 -0.57
CA ARG A 234 1.04 -50.81 -1.55
C ARG A 234 -0.44 -50.58 -1.84
N PRO A 235 -0.90 -50.69 -3.11
CA PRO A 235 -2.32 -50.52 -3.45
C PRO A 235 -3.22 -51.43 -2.59
N GLY A 236 -4.36 -50.90 -2.13
CA GLY A 236 -5.34 -51.64 -1.33
C GLY A 236 -4.91 -52.01 0.10
N LYS A 237 -3.75 -51.55 0.59
CA LYS A 237 -3.31 -51.79 1.99
C LYS A 237 -3.58 -50.64 2.94
N VAL A 238 -3.55 -49.42 2.42
CA VAL A 238 -3.79 -48.18 3.17
C VAL A 238 -4.59 -47.25 2.28
N GLU A 239 -5.63 -46.67 2.87
CA GLU A 239 -6.54 -45.70 2.26
C GLU A 239 -6.68 -44.50 3.18
N PHE A 240 -7.02 -43.34 2.63
CA PHE A 240 -7.16 -42.08 3.35
C PHE A 240 -8.53 -41.48 3.05
N ASP A 241 -9.10 -40.80 4.04
CA ASP A 241 -10.35 -40.08 3.83
C ASP A 241 -10.12 -38.76 3.07
N LEU A 242 -8.95 -38.16 3.23
CA LEU A 242 -8.56 -36.88 2.63
C LEU A 242 -7.10 -36.90 2.15
N LEU A 243 -6.89 -36.44 0.92
CA LEU A 243 -5.60 -36.06 0.36
C LEU A 243 -5.55 -34.55 0.19
N VAL A 244 -4.50 -33.92 0.70
CA VAL A 244 -4.18 -32.52 0.42
C VAL A 244 -2.89 -32.49 -0.40
N ILE A 245 -2.97 -31.94 -1.61
CA ILE A 245 -1.80 -31.68 -2.45
C ILE A 245 -1.47 -30.20 -2.31
N ASP A 246 -0.41 -29.90 -1.56
CA ASP A 246 0.14 -28.55 -1.44
C ASP A 246 1.15 -28.29 -2.57
N GLU A 247 1.32 -27.02 -2.94
CA GLU A 247 2.11 -26.58 -4.10
C GLU A 247 1.79 -27.38 -5.38
N ALA A 248 0.51 -27.61 -5.62
CA ALA A 248 0.01 -28.47 -6.69
C ALA A 248 0.38 -28.01 -8.12
N SER A 249 0.76 -26.73 -8.29
CA SER A 249 1.33 -26.22 -9.54
C SER A 249 2.67 -26.89 -9.90
N GLN A 250 3.35 -27.50 -8.92
CA GLN A 250 4.63 -28.21 -9.09
C GLN A 250 4.49 -29.73 -9.16
N VAL A 251 3.27 -30.28 -9.13
CA VAL A 251 3.03 -31.72 -9.15
C VAL A 251 2.42 -32.13 -10.48
N ARG A 252 3.04 -33.10 -11.16
CA ARG A 252 2.49 -33.66 -12.41
C ARG A 252 1.30 -34.59 -12.11
N PRO A 253 0.29 -34.66 -12.99
CA PRO A 253 -0.88 -35.54 -12.80
C PRO A 253 -0.51 -37.01 -12.58
N GLU A 254 0.48 -37.52 -13.32
CA GLU A 254 0.99 -38.88 -13.22
C GLU A 254 1.62 -39.19 -11.84
N ASP A 255 2.32 -38.22 -11.26
CA ASP A 255 2.90 -38.34 -9.92
C ASP A 255 1.81 -38.34 -8.84
N ALA A 256 0.78 -37.50 -9.01
CA ALA A 256 -0.34 -37.40 -8.08
C ALA A 256 -1.27 -38.63 -8.11
N LEU A 257 -1.35 -39.34 -9.25
CA LEU A 257 -2.30 -40.43 -9.47
C LEU A 257 -2.26 -41.51 -8.37
N GLY A 258 -1.06 -41.90 -7.94
CA GLY A 258 -0.88 -42.93 -6.91
C GLY A 258 -1.40 -42.52 -5.52
N ALA A 259 -1.40 -41.23 -5.22
CA ALA A 259 -1.98 -40.68 -4.00
C ALA A 259 -3.50 -40.50 -4.14
N VAL A 260 -3.96 -39.96 -5.27
CA VAL A 260 -5.39 -39.76 -5.57
C VAL A 260 -6.16 -41.08 -5.51
N ALA A 261 -5.60 -42.16 -6.06
CA ALA A 261 -6.24 -43.48 -6.05
C ALA A 261 -6.42 -44.09 -4.65
N ARG A 262 -5.81 -43.52 -3.60
CA ARG A 262 -5.91 -43.99 -2.20
C ARG A 262 -6.75 -43.10 -1.33
N ALA A 263 -7.29 -42.01 -1.86
CA ALA A 263 -8.02 -41.02 -1.10
C ALA A 263 -9.48 -40.95 -1.54
N LYS A 264 -10.39 -40.78 -0.59
CA LYS A 264 -11.82 -40.60 -0.89
C LYS A 264 -12.12 -39.17 -1.33
N GLN A 265 -11.38 -38.20 -0.81
CA GLN A 265 -11.51 -36.78 -1.13
C GLN A 265 -10.13 -36.19 -1.43
N VAL A 266 -10.08 -35.25 -2.38
CA VAL A 266 -8.84 -34.58 -2.79
C VAL A 266 -9.03 -33.07 -2.71
N VAL A 267 -8.09 -32.39 -2.06
CA VAL A 267 -7.97 -30.94 -2.02
C VAL A 267 -6.66 -30.57 -2.68
N VAL A 268 -6.74 -29.72 -3.70
CA VAL A 268 -5.60 -29.26 -4.49
C VAL A 268 -5.37 -27.80 -4.13
N VAL A 269 -4.18 -27.48 -3.63
CA VAL A 269 -3.78 -26.14 -3.19
C VAL A 269 -2.55 -25.73 -3.98
N GLY A 270 -2.58 -24.55 -4.58
CA GLY A 270 -1.45 -24.01 -5.33
C GLY A 270 -1.82 -22.69 -5.98
N ASP A 271 -0.85 -22.10 -6.69
CA ASP A 271 -1.01 -20.86 -7.44
C ASP A 271 -0.70 -21.10 -8.91
N ARG A 272 -1.66 -20.78 -9.79
CA ARG A 272 -1.53 -20.90 -11.25
C ARG A 272 -0.42 -20.02 -11.81
N LYS A 273 -0.10 -18.90 -11.14
CA LYS A 273 0.90 -17.94 -11.58
C LYS A 273 2.32 -18.32 -11.13
N GLN A 274 2.48 -19.33 -10.27
CA GLN A 274 3.80 -19.85 -9.92
C GLN A 274 4.38 -20.72 -11.04
N LEU A 275 5.70 -20.93 -10.98
CA LEU A 275 6.42 -21.69 -11.99
C LEU A 275 5.86 -23.12 -12.10
N PRO A 276 5.69 -23.65 -13.33
CA PRO A 276 5.30 -25.03 -13.55
C PRO A 276 6.38 -26.00 -13.03
N PRO A 277 6.09 -27.31 -12.95
CA PRO A 277 7.02 -28.30 -12.42
C PRO A 277 8.37 -28.23 -13.14
N THR A 278 9.47 -28.13 -12.41
CA THR A 278 10.81 -28.08 -13.01
C THR A 278 11.20 -29.46 -13.54
N SER A 279 11.58 -29.54 -14.82
CA SER A 279 12.02 -30.78 -15.49
C SER A 279 13.47 -31.14 -15.16
N PHE A 280 13.82 -31.19 -13.87
CA PHE A 280 15.16 -31.59 -13.45
C PHE A 280 15.46 -33.06 -13.81
N PHE A 281 14.45 -33.92 -13.79
CA PHE A 281 14.59 -35.35 -14.13
C PHE A 281 14.67 -35.62 -15.64
N ASP A 282 13.93 -34.90 -16.48
CA ASP A 282 13.93 -35.13 -17.93
C ASP A 282 15.32 -34.86 -18.56
N ARG A 283 16.12 -33.97 -17.96
CA ARG A 283 17.50 -33.71 -18.41
C ARG A 283 18.47 -34.84 -18.07
N MET A 284 18.21 -35.61 -17.01
CA MET A 284 19.10 -36.69 -16.58
C MET A 284 18.82 -38.01 -17.31
N THR A 285 17.62 -38.19 -17.86
CA THR A 285 17.25 -39.33 -18.70
C THR A 285 17.45 -39.09 -20.20
N SER A 286 17.71 -37.84 -20.62
CA SER A 286 17.99 -37.48 -22.02
C SER A 286 19.50 -37.39 -22.33
N GLY A 287 20.35 -37.95 -21.48
CA GLY A 287 21.80 -37.95 -21.65
C GLY A 287 22.39 -39.35 -21.61
N ASP A 288 22.28 -40.07 -22.73
CA ASP A 288 23.35 -40.91 -23.32
C ASP A 288 22.89 -41.38 -24.72
N ASP A 289 23.84 -41.49 -25.64
CA ASP A 289 23.77 -41.89 -27.06
C ASP A 289 23.27 -40.82 -28.06
N ASP A 290 24.17 -39.93 -28.50
CA ASP A 290 24.96 -40.15 -29.74
C ASP A 290 25.90 -38.96 -29.99
N GLU A 291 27.17 -39.29 -30.24
CA GLU A 291 28.22 -38.40 -30.72
C GLU A 291 27.94 -38.01 -32.19
N ASP A 292 28.42 -36.81 -32.56
CA ASP A 292 28.52 -36.25 -33.92
C ASP A 292 27.26 -35.61 -34.54
N GLU A 293 27.09 -34.29 -34.36
CA GLU A 293 26.81 -33.37 -35.48
C GLU A 293 27.06 -31.90 -35.05
N GLU A 294 28.03 -31.28 -35.72
CA GLU A 294 28.45 -29.88 -35.56
C GLU A 294 27.40 -28.88 -36.08
N ASP A 295 27.26 -27.77 -35.34
CA ASP A 295 26.90 -26.41 -35.77
C ASP A 295 25.69 -26.21 -36.71
N GLN A 296 24.55 -25.86 -36.12
CA GLN A 296 23.59 -24.90 -36.69
C GLN A 296 22.76 -24.20 -35.58
N PRO A 297 22.89 -22.87 -35.39
CA PRO A 297 22.01 -22.13 -34.49
C PRO A 297 20.72 -21.69 -35.22
N ASP A 298 19.64 -21.61 -34.44
CA ASP A 298 18.41 -20.87 -34.73
C ASP A 298 17.48 -21.39 -35.84
N GLN A 299 16.85 -22.54 -35.62
CA GLN A 299 15.47 -22.79 -36.09
C GLN A 299 14.67 -23.52 -35.00
N PRO A 300 13.51 -23.01 -34.54
CA PRO A 300 12.64 -23.77 -33.66
C PRO A 300 12.02 -24.90 -34.50
N ALA A 301 12.58 -26.09 -34.38
CA ALA A 301 12.02 -27.30 -34.92
C ALA A 301 10.60 -27.50 -34.37
N MET A 302 9.62 -27.20 -35.23
CA MET A 302 8.21 -27.56 -35.13
C MET A 302 8.08 -29.08 -35.19
N GLY A 303 8.30 -29.74 -34.06
CA GLY A 303 7.88 -31.11 -33.77
C GLY A 303 7.04 -31.08 -32.50
N ALA A 304 5.73 -31.28 -32.65
CA ALA A 304 4.76 -31.23 -31.56
C ALA A 304 5.18 -32.10 -30.36
N LYS A 305 5.69 -31.49 -29.29
CA LYS A 305 5.94 -32.15 -28.00
C LYS A 305 4.60 -32.30 -27.28
N ALA A 306 4.01 -33.49 -27.38
CA ALA A 306 2.90 -33.88 -26.52
C ALA A 306 3.38 -33.86 -25.05
N THR A 307 2.73 -33.05 -24.22
CA THR A 307 2.99 -32.73 -22.80
C THR A 307 3.79 -31.43 -22.54
N ASP A 308 3.24 -30.29 -22.98
CA ASP A 308 3.30 -29.12 -22.10
C ASP A 308 2.79 -29.57 -20.73
N LEU A 309 3.66 -29.51 -19.72
CA LEU A 309 3.45 -30.11 -18.41
C LEU A 309 2.35 -29.38 -17.65
N GLU A 310 1.10 -29.73 -17.95
CA GLU A 310 -0.05 -29.29 -17.18
C GLU A 310 0.05 -29.93 -15.79
N SER A 311 0.30 -29.10 -14.79
CA SER A 311 0.25 -29.52 -13.39
C SER A 311 -1.13 -30.11 -13.03
N ILE A 312 -1.21 -30.88 -11.94
CA ILE A 312 -2.49 -31.38 -11.43
C ILE A 312 -3.46 -30.22 -11.10
N LEU A 313 -2.93 -29.05 -10.70
CA LEU A 313 -3.72 -27.84 -10.50
C LEU A 313 -4.37 -27.39 -11.82
N THR A 314 -3.59 -27.21 -12.88
CA THR A 314 -4.08 -26.79 -14.20
C THR A 314 -5.10 -27.77 -14.75
N LEU A 315 -4.86 -29.08 -14.59
CA LEU A 315 -5.77 -30.13 -15.03
C LEU A 315 -7.12 -30.07 -14.30
N CYS A 316 -7.12 -29.90 -12.97
CA CYS A 316 -8.34 -29.76 -12.18
C CYS A 316 -9.19 -28.56 -12.63
N GLU A 317 -8.53 -27.46 -13.02
CA GLU A 317 -9.17 -26.23 -13.45
C GLU A 317 -9.73 -26.33 -14.87
N ALA A 318 -8.97 -26.96 -15.78
CA ALA A 318 -9.44 -27.27 -17.13
C ALA A 318 -10.67 -28.19 -17.12
N ARG A 319 -10.79 -29.05 -16.10
CA ARG A 319 -11.96 -29.90 -15.86
C ARG A 319 -13.13 -29.19 -15.17
N GLY A 320 -12.99 -27.91 -14.85
CA GLY A 320 -14.05 -27.10 -14.25
C GLY A 320 -14.39 -27.50 -12.81
N LEU A 321 -13.43 -28.06 -12.06
CA LEU A 321 -13.66 -28.36 -10.65
C LEU A 321 -13.88 -27.07 -9.83
N PRO A 322 -14.72 -27.11 -8.78
CA PRO A 322 -14.94 -25.95 -7.92
C PRO A 322 -13.63 -25.44 -7.31
N SER A 323 -13.37 -24.15 -7.46
CA SER A 323 -12.16 -23.50 -6.93
C SER A 323 -12.50 -22.26 -6.12
N ARG A 324 -11.62 -21.89 -5.19
CA ARG A 324 -11.76 -20.69 -4.36
C ARG A 324 -10.41 -19.99 -4.23
N MET A 325 -10.36 -18.74 -4.64
CA MET A 325 -9.17 -17.90 -4.48
C MET A 325 -9.10 -17.36 -3.04
N LEU A 326 -7.92 -17.41 -2.42
CA LEU A 326 -7.67 -16.74 -1.16
C LEU A 326 -7.34 -15.27 -1.44
N GLU A 327 -8.17 -14.35 -0.96
CA GLU A 327 -8.11 -12.92 -1.35
C GLU A 327 -7.08 -12.10 -0.57
N TRP A 328 -6.63 -12.62 0.58
CA TRP A 328 -5.79 -11.87 1.52
C TRP A 328 -4.41 -12.49 1.59
N HIS A 329 -3.38 -11.66 1.37
CA HIS A 329 -2.01 -12.00 1.72
C HIS A 329 -1.74 -11.56 3.17
N TYR A 330 -0.86 -12.29 3.86
CA TYR A 330 -0.43 -11.97 5.23
C TYR A 330 1.08 -11.82 5.35
N ARG A 331 1.82 -11.94 4.23
CA ARG A 331 3.29 -11.91 4.20
C ARG A 331 3.83 -10.50 3.98
N SER A 332 3.12 -9.64 3.24
CA SER A 332 3.53 -8.26 2.95
C SER A 332 2.81 -7.26 3.86
N ARG A 333 3.55 -6.22 4.31
CA ARG A 333 3.01 -5.13 5.14
C ARG A 333 1.97 -4.27 4.41
N ASP A 334 1.98 -4.25 3.09
CA ASP A 334 1.04 -3.46 2.28
C ASP A 334 -0.20 -4.31 1.97
N PRO A 335 -1.38 -3.99 2.53
CA PRO A 335 -2.61 -4.78 2.37
C PRO A 335 -3.19 -4.73 0.96
N SER A 336 -2.59 -4.02 0.01
CA SER A 336 -3.05 -4.03 -1.37
C SER A 336 -2.73 -5.38 -2.03
N PRO A 337 -3.72 -6.13 -2.53
CA PRO A 337 -3.45 -7.10 -3.56
C PRO A 337 -3.06 -6.29 -4.79
N ARG A 338 -1.82 -6.41 -5.27
CA ARG A 338 -1.50 -6.02 -6.65
C ARG A 338 -2.36 -6.91 -7.54
N LYS A 339 -3.55 -6.44 -7.91
CA LYS A 339 -4.27 -6.94 -9.07
C LYS A 339 -3.36 -6.66 -10.27
N VAL A 340 -2.65 -7.71 -10.70
CA VAL A 340 -2.07 -7.80 -12.04
C VAL A 340 -3.02 -8.62 -12.88
#